data_AF-A0A7J7MAZ3-F1
#
_entry.id   AF-A0A7J7MAZ3-F1
#
_cell.length_a   1.000
_cell.length_b   1.000
_cell.length_c   1.000
_cell.angle_alpha   90.00
_cell.angle_beta   90.00
_cell.angle_gamma   90.00
#
_symmetry.space_group_name_H-M   'P 1'
#
loop_
_entity.id
_entity.type
_entity.pdbx_description
1 polymer ?
#
loop_
_entity_poly.entity_id
_entity_poly.type
_entity_poly.pdbx_seq_one_letter_code
_entity_poly.pdbx_strand_id
1 'polypeptide(L)'
;MKKLREISDDEVPLEDLSDAEEKPVSPILASLHLYKDALTSNDESKISELEDFFQSIEDDKNSLSAKVATLFEELAVDSDHILRINFAFASFRATTEREQLSLVTNVKGEMVECLLSVLDSFERAKFEIKVETEGEEKINNSYQSIYKQFVEILALLGVVPPETVESTFDSLVSFS
;
A
#
# COMPACT_ATOMS: atom_id res chain seq x y z
N MET A 1 -13.13 12.57 5.01
CA MET A 1 -14.02 12.20 6.12
C MET A 1 -15.38 12.85 5.87
N LYS A 2 -16.35 12.08 5.34
CA LYS A 2 -17.72 12.56 5.09
C LYS A 2 -18.57 12.24 6.31
N LYS A 3 -19.12 13.29 6.93
CA LYS A 3 -20.04 13.25 8.07
C LYS A 3 -21.40 12.78 7.56
N LEU A 4 -21.86 11.59 8.00
CA LEU A 4 -23.24 11.16 7.76
C LEU A 4 -24.17 11.94 8.70
N ARG A 5 -25.28 12.35 8.09
CA ARG A 5 -26.32 13.24 8.59
C ARG A 5 -27.32 12.42 9.40
N GLU A 6 -27.67 12.92 10.58
CA GLU A 6 -28.79 12.46 11.41
C GLU A 6 -30.09 12.45 10.60
N ILE A 7 -30.89 11.39 10.75
CA ILE A 7 -32.25 11.30 10.23
C ILE A 7 -33.16 11.32 11.46
N SER A 8 -34.08 12.29 11.44
CA SER A 8 -35.00 12.66 12.51
C SER A 8 -36.06 11.61 12.78
N ASP A 9 -36.38 11.47 14.07
CA ASP A 9 -37.59 10.83 14.58
C ASP A 9 -38.83 11.52 14.01
N ASP A 10 -39.68 10.76 13.31
CA ASP A 10 -41.04 11.14 13.00
C ASP A 10 -41.95 10.04 13.58
N GLU A 11 -42.64 10.39 14.67
CA GLU A 11 -43.58 9.52 15.38
C GLU A 11 -44.77 9.19 14.48
N VAL A 12 -45.01 7.90 14.22
CA VAL A 12 -46.25 7.40 13.63
C VAL A 12 -47.17 6.93 14.76
N PRO A 13 -48.42 7.44 14.88
CA PRO A 13 -49.29 7.14 16.01
C PRO A 13 -49.65 5.66 16.17
N LEU A 14 -49.62 5.21 17.43
CA LEU A 14 -50.10 3.91 17.92
C LEU A 14 -51.64 3.85 17.84
N GLU A 15 -52.16 3.03 16.92
CA GLU A 15 -53.52 2.48 17.02
C GLU A 15 -53.41 1.03 17.49
N ASP A 16 -53.93 0.80 18.69
CA ASP A 16 -54.14 -0.50 19.33
C ASP A 16 -55.32 -1.21 18.65
N LEU A 17 -55.04 -2.32 17.95
CA LEU A 17 -56.04 -3.31 17.56
C LEU A 17 -55.48 -4.71 17.83
N SER A 18 -56.06 -5.31 18.86
CA SER A 18 -55.98 -6.73 19.19
C SER A 18 -56.17 -7.63 17.97
N ASP A 19 -55.23 -8.52 17.70
CA ASP A 19 -55.53 -9.94 17.49
C ASP A 19 -54.27 -10.82 17.53
N ALA A 20 -54.43 -11.98 18.16
CA ALA A 20 -53.50 -13.10 18.38
C ALA A 20 -52.17 -13.12 17.60
N GLU A 21 -51.05 -12.93 18.31
CA GLU A 21 -49.75 -13.48 17.89
C GLU A 21 -49.77 -15.02 18.04
N GLU A 22 -50.37 -15.74 17.10
CA GLU A 22 -49.98 -17.12 16.85
C GLU A 22 -48.63 -17.11 16.11
N LYS A 23 -47.55 -16.99 16.90
CA LYS A 23 -46.19 -17.26 16.43
C LYS A 23 -46.18 -18.67 15.83
N PRO A 24 -45.77 -18.88 14.56
CA PRO A 24 -45.84 -20.19 13.95
C PRO A 24 -45.05 -21.17 14.82
N VAL A 25 -45.74 -22.21 15.30
CA VAL A 25 -45.16 -23.25 16.14
C VAL A 25 -43.93 -23.77 15.41
N SER A 26 -42.74 -23.58 15.98
CA SER A 26 -41.49 -24.03 15.36
C SER A 26 -41.67 -25.49 14.92
N PRO A 27 -41.28 -25.89 13.70
CA PRO A 27 -41.47 -27.25 13.21
C PRO A 27 -40.96 -28.32 14.18
N ILE A 28 -39.87 -28.01 14.90
CA ILE A 28 -39.30 -28.86 15.95
C ILE A 28 -40.26 -29.01 17.14
N LEU A 29 -40.88 -27.92 17.55
CA LEU A 29 -41.81 -27.88 18.68
C LEU A 29 -43.10 -28.66 18.32
N ALA A 30 -43.59 -28.52 17.08
CA ALA A 30 -44.69 -29.33 16.56
C ALA A 30 -44.34 -30.84 16.52
N SER A 31 -43.14 -31.19 16.06
CA SER A 31 -42.65 -32.57 16.10
C SER A 31 -42.55 -33.10 17.54
N LEU A 32 -42.06 -32.32 18.50
CA LEU A 32 -41.99 -32.73 19.92
C LEU A 32 -43.38 -32.99 20.53
N HIS A 33 -44.40 -32.23 20.13
CA HIS A 33 -45.78 -32.51 20.53
C HIS A 33 -46.27 -33.84 19.95
N LEU A 34 -46.02 -34.12 18.67
CA LEU A 34 -46.33 -35.40 18.06
C LEU A 34 -45.60 -36.57 18.74
N TYR A 35 -44.35 -36.36 19.17
CA TYR A 35 -43.61 -37.34 19.96
C TYR A 35 -44.31 -37.69 21.26
N LYS A 36 -44.72 -36.66 22.00
CA LYS A 36 -45.40 -36.79 23.29
C LYS A 36 -46.74 -37.50 23.14
N ASP A 37 -47.47 -37.20 22.08
CA ASP A 37 -48.76 -37.85 21.78
C ASP A 37 -48.55 -39.32 21.39
N ALA A 38 -47.54 -39.63 20.57
CA ALA A 38 -47.19 -41.00 20.19
C ALA A 38 -46.77 -41.86 21.40
N LEU A 39 -46.04 -41.28 22.36
CA LEU A 39 -45.71 -41.92 23.65
C LEU A 39 -46.96 -42.21 24.49
N THR A 40 -47.91 -41.29 24.50
CA THR A 40 -49.17 -41.45 25.25
C THR A 40 -50.05 -42.53 24.62
N SER A 41 -50.03 -42.68 23.30
CA SER A 41 -50.75 -43.73 22.58
C SER A 41 -49.99 -45.06 22.44
N ASN A 42 -48.75 -45.16 22.94
CA ASN A 42 -47.84 -46.30 22.79
C ASN A 42 -47.68 -46.76 21.32
N ASP A 43 -47.58 -45.79 20.40
CA ASP A 43 -47.44 -46.02 18.96
C ASP A 43 -45.94 -46.13 18.60
N GLU A 44 -45.38 -47.33 18.77
CA GLU A 44 -43.94 -47.60 18.58
C GLU A 44 -43.43 -47.22 17.17
N SER A 45 -44.28 -47.33 16.14
CA SER A 45 -43.90 -46.97 14.77
C SER A 45 -43.63 -45.48 14.64
N LYS A 46 -44.52 -44.63 15.15
CA LYS A 46 -44.36 -43.17 15.11
C LYS A 46 -43.24 -42.67 16.02
N ILE A 47 -43.00 -43.35 17.14
CA ILE A 47 -41.87 -43.06 18.02
C ILE A 47 -40.56 -43.28 17.25
N SER A 48 -40.39 -44.44 16.60
CA SER A 48 -39.19 -44.75 15.82
C SER A 48 -38.97 -43.77 14.67
N GLU A 49 -40.01 -43.46 13.88
CA GLU A 49 -39.91 -42.50 12.76
C GLU A 49 -39.46 -41.11 13.23
N LEU A 50 -39.91 -40.70 14.41
CA LEU A 50 -39.59 -39.38 14.92
C LEU A 50 -38.23 -39.32 15.63
N GLU A 51 -37.80 -40.42 16.27
CA GLU A 51 -36.43 -40.57 16.75
C GLU A 51 -35.43 -40.50 15.59
N ASP A 52 -35.69 -41.19 14.48
CA ASP A 52 -34.87 -41.11 13.26
C ASP A 52 -34.84 -39.69 12.69
N PHE A 53 -35.99 -38.99 12.70
CA PHE A 53 -36.08 -37.59 12.26
C PHE A 53 -35.24 -36.66 13.16
N PHE A 54 -35.29 -36.81 14.48
CA PHE A 54 -34.48 -36.01 15.40
C PHE A 54 -32.99 -36.33 15.27
N GLN A 55 -32.63 -37.60 15.06
CA GLN A 55 -31.25 -37.99 14.79
C GLN A 55 -30.72 -37.34 13.50
N SER A 56 -31.52 -37.33 12.43
CA SER A 56 -31.15 -36.65 11.19
C SER A 56 -30.91 -35.15 11.39
N ILE A 57 -31.71 -34.49 12.24
CA ILE A 57 -31.51 -33.07 12.57
C ILE A 57 -30.22 -32.86 13.36
N GLU A 58 -29.91 -33.75 14.30
CA GLU A 58 -28.66 -33.68 15.06
C GLU A 58 -27.44 -33.87 14.16
N ASP A 59 -27.48 -34.85 13.24
CA ASP A 59 -26.43 -35.11 12.27
C ASP A 59 -26.22 -33.90 11.33
N ASP A 60 -27.30 -33.31 10.81
CA ASP A 60 -27.25 -32.12 9.98
C ASP A 60 -26.69 -30.91 10.74
N LYS A 61 -27.11 -30.71 11.99
CA LYS A 61 -26.60 -29.65 12.86
C LYS A 61 -25.09 -29.82 13.08
N ASN A 62 -24.64 -31.03 13.39
CA ASN A 62 -23.22 -31.32 13.64
C ASN A 62 -22.39 -31.12 12.36
N SER A 63 -22.89 -31.59 11.22
CA SER A 63 -22.30 -31.39 9.89
C SER A 63 -22.19 -29.90 9.54
N LEU A 64 -23.26 -29.12 9.76
CA LEU A 64 -23.27 -27.69 9.48
C LEU A 64 -22.35 -26.93 10.42
N SER A 65 -22.33 -27.28 11.71
CA SER A 65 -21.42 -26.68 12.69
C SER A 65 -19.96 -26.94 12.32
N ALA A 66 -19.62 -28.15 11.84
CA ALA A 66 -18.29 -28.48 11.37
C ALA A 66 -17.90 -27.63 10.15
N LYS A 67 -18.79 -27.50 9.15
CA LYS A 67 -18.56 -26.66 7.97
C LYS A 67 -18.37 -25.18 8.33
N VAL A 68 -19.16 -24.68 9.28
CA VAL A 68 -19.01 -23.30 9.76
C VAL A 68 -17.64 -23.11 10.41
N ALA A 69 -17.19 -24.05 11.25
CA ALA A 69 -15.87 -24.00 11.86
C ALA A 69 -14.74 -24.00 10.81
N THR A 70 -14.82 -24.88 9.80
CA THR A 70 -13.80 -24.93 8.73
C THR A 70 -13.78 -23.65 7.90
N LEU A 71 -14.94 -23.09 7.55
CA LEU A 71 -15.01 -21.83 6.80
C LEU A 71 -14.44 -20.65 7.59
N PHE A 72 -14.65 -20.61 8.91
CA PHE A 72 -14.04 -19.58 9.76
C PHE A 72 -12.52 -19.72 9.82
N GLU A 73 -11.99 -20.94 9.87
CA GLU A 73 -10.55 -21.20 9.84
C GLU A 73 -9.94 -20.78 8.50
N GLU A 74 -10.54 -21.18 7.38
CA GLU A 74 -10.13 -20.77 6.03
C GLU A 74 -10.14 -19.25 5.88
N LEU A 75 -11.21 -18.58 6.33
CA LEU A 75 -11.31 -17.11 6.30
C LEU A 75 -10.22 -16.44 7.12
N ALA A 76 -9.88 -16.99 8.28
CA ALA A 76 -8.80 -16.47 9.12
C ALA A 76 -7.44 -16.58 8.43
N VAL A 77 -7.16 -17.73 7.79
CA VAL A 77 -5.93 -17.97 7.03
C VAL A 77 -5.84 -17.01 5.84
N ASP A 78 -6.92 -16.84 5.08
CA ASP A 78 -6.95 -15.94 3.92
C ASP A 78 -6.78 -14.47 4.33
N SER A 79 -7.36 -14.08 5.47
CA SER A 79 -7.21 -12.73 6.00
C SER A 79 -5.76 -12.43 6.40
N ASP A 80 -5.07 -13.37 7.05
CA ASP A 80 -3.64 -13.26 7.36
C ASP A 80 -2.81 -13.19 6.07
N HIS A 81 -3.13 -14.03 5.09
CA HIS A 81 -2.45 -14.04 3.80
C HIS A 81 -2.53 -12.69 3.08
N ILE A 82 -3.72 -12.08 3.05
CA ILE A 82 -3.94 -10.74 2.48
C ILE A 82 -3.12 -9.69 3.22
N LEU A 83 -3.09 -9.73 4.56
CA LEU A 83 -2.30 -8.79 5.36
C LEU A 83 -0.80 -8.89 5.02
N ARG A 84 -0.29 -10.12 4.91
CA ARG A 84 1.10 -10.39 4.55
C ARG A 84 1.44 -9.89 3.15
N ILE A 85 0.57 -10.13 2.17
CA ILE A 85 0.76 -9.62 0.81
C ILE A 85 0.78 -8.09 0.81
N ASN A 86 -0.16 -7.46 1.51
CA ASN A 86 -0.23 -6.00 1.60
C ASN A 86 1.04 -5.41 2.22
N PHE A 87 1.57 -6.05 3.27
CA PHE A 87 2.85 -5.66 3.87
C PHE A 87 4.03 -5.82 2.90
N ALA A 88 4.11 -6.97 2.21
CA ALA A 88 5.14 -7.21 1.21
C ALA A 88 5.10 -6.17 0.07
N PHE A 89 3.89 -5.83 -0.39
CA PHE A 89 3.70 -4.82 -1.43
C PHE A 89 4.07 -3.41 -0.98
N ALA A 90 3.74 -3.04 0.26
CA ALA A 90 4.18 -1.76 0.83
C ALA A 90 5.72 -1.69 0.94
N SER A 91 6.34 -2.78 1.39
CA SER A 91 7.80 -2.88 1.50
C SER A 91 8.50 -2.81 0.14
N PHE A 92 7.93 -3.46 -0.88
CA PHE A 92 8.41 -3.38 -2.25
C PHE A 92 8.37 -1.95 -2.77
N ARG A 93 7.25 -1.24 -2.65
CA ARG A 93 7.14 0.18 -3.07
C ARG A 93 8.17 1.07 -2.39
N ALA A 94 8.31 0.97 -1.07
CA ALA A 94 9.30 1.76 -0.33
C ALA A 94 10.75 1.47 -0.80
N THR A 95 11.05 0.20 -1.09
CA THR A 95 12.35 -0.20 -1.63
C THR A 95 12.58 0.35 -3.03
N THR A 96 11.60 0.21 -3.92
CA THR A 96 11.68 0.71 -5.30
C THR A 96 11.84 2.23 -5.35
N GLU A 97 11.09 2.98 -4.54
CA GLU A 97 11.21 4.45 -4.49
C GLU A 97 12.62 4.87 -4.03
N ARG A 98 13.15 4.20 -3.01
CA ARG A 98 14.51 4.43 -2.52
C ARG A 98 15.56 4.11 -3.57
N GLU A 99 15.44 2.97 -4.25
CA GLU A 99 16.36 2.55 -5.32
C GLU A 99 16.31 3.49 -6.52
N GLN A 100 15.12 3.93 -6.92
CA GLN A 100 14.94 4.90 -8.00
C GLN A 100 15.61 6.24 -7.65
N LEU A 101 15.39 6.75 -6.43
CA LEU A 101 16.01 8.00 -5.98
C LEU A 101 17.53 7.88 -5.94
N SER A 102 18.05 6.75 -5.43
CA SER A 102 19.49 6.47 -5.41
C SER A 102 20.07 6.40 -6.82
N LEU A 103 19.41 5.73 -7.75
CA LEU A 103 19.86 5.62 -9.13
C LEU A 103 19.93 6.98 -9.81
N VAL A 104 18.87 7.79 -9.69
CA VAL A 104 18.84 9.14 -10.27
C VAL A 104 19.95 10.02 -9.68
N THR A 105 20.18 9.93 -8.36
CA THR A 105 21.22 10.69 -7.68
C THR A 105 22.62 10.26 -8.14
N ASN A 106 22.88 8.95 -8.22
CA ASN A 106 24.17 8.42 -8.65
C ASN A 106 24.46 8.79 -10.11
N VAL A 107 23.50 8.58 -11.01
CA VAL A 107 23.65 8.95 -12.43
C VAL A 107 23.87 10.46 -12.58
N LYS A 108 23.17 11.30 -11.81
CA LYS A 108 23.42 12.75 -11.80
C LYS A 108 24.86 13.06 -11.35
N GLY A 109 25.36 12.38 -10.31
CA GLY A 109 26.74 12.51 -9.83
C GLY A 109 27.76 12.16 -10.91
N GLU A 110 27.65 10.96 -11.49
CA GLU A 110 28.52 10.48 -12.58
C GLU A 110 28.51 11.45 -13.78
N MET A 111 27.35 11.97 -14.17
CA MET A 111 27.25 12.96 -15.25
C MET A 111 27.95 14.29 -14.90
N VAL A 112 27.83 14.75 -13.65
CA VAL A 112 28.52 15.96 -13.18
C VAL A 112 30.04 15.75 -13.18
N GLU A 113 30.53 14.59 -12.75
CA GLU A 113 31.96 14.25 -12.81
C GLU A 113 32.50 14.28 -14.24
N CYS A 114 31.77 13.70 -15.19
CA CYS A 114 32.13 13.78 -16.61
C CYS A 114 32.18 15.23 -17.10
N LEU A 115 31.21 16.07 -16.71
CA LEU A 115 31.20 17.48 -17.09
C LEU A 115 32.35 18.28 -16.44
N LEU A 116 32.72 17.96 -15.20
CA LEU A 116 33.88 18.57 -14.53
C LEU A 116 35.20 18.22 -15.26
N SER A 117 35.35 17.00 -15.79
CA SER A 117 36.53 16.67 -16.61
C SER A 117 36.65 17.52 -17.87
N VAL A 118 35.52 17.93 -18.44
CA VAL A 118 35.47 18.87 -19.56
C VAL A 118 35.81 20.28 -19.08
N LEU A 119 35.30 20.70 -17.91
CA LEU A 119 35.66 21.98 -17.29
C LEU A 119 37.17 22.10 -17.09
N ASP A 120 37.81 21.07 -16.53
CA ASP A 120 39.26 21.02 -16.34
C ASP A 120 40.01 21.17 -17.66
N SER A 121 39.51 20.54 -18.73
CA SER A 121 40.08 20.66 -20.08
C SER A 121 39.96 22.08 -20.62
N PHE A 122 38.84 22.77 -20.36
CA PHE A 122 38.72 24.19 -20.65
C PHE A 122 39.77 24.96 -19.83
N GLU A 123 39.80 24.84 -18.51
CA GLU A 123 40.73 25.60 -17.67
C GLU A 123 42.18 25.42 -18.09
N ARG A 124 42.57 24.18 -18.43
CA ARG A 124 43.88 23.89 -19.01
C ARG A 124 44.12 24.62 -20.33
N ALA A 125 43.18 24.56 -21.27
CA ALA A 125 43.30 25.26 -22.55
C ALA A 125 43.45 26.77 -22.35
N LYS A 126 42.77 27.37 -21.37
CA LYS A 126 42.92 28.80 -21.03
C LYS A 126 44.35 29.17 -20.64
N PHE A 127 45.08 28.30 -19.94
CA PHE A 127 46.49 28.53 -19.60
C PHE A 127 47.44 28.34 -20.79
N GLU A 128 47.09 27.46 -21.74
CA GLU A 128 47.92 27.14 -22.90
C GLU A 128 47.72 28.10 -24.08
N ILE A 129 46.56 28.74 -24.20
CA ILE A 129 46.25 29.71 -25.26
C ILE A 129 47.17 30.93 -25.13
N LYS A 130 48.02 31.13 -26.14
CA LYS A 130 48.78 32.36 -26.35
C LYS A 130 48.19 33.08 -27.55
N VAL A 131 47.79 34.32 -27.35
CA VAL A 131 47.20 35.16 -28.40
C VAL A 131 48.28 36.11 -28.90
N GLU A 132 48.64 36.01 -30.18
CA GLU A 132 49.65 36.86 -30.81
C GLU A 132 49.07 37.69 -31.96
N THR A 133 47.94 37.26 -32.55
CA THR A 133 47.28 37.93 -33.68
C THR A 133 45.83 38.37 -33.38
N GLU A 134 45.34 39.37 -34.09
CA GLU A 134 43.96 39.89 -33.97
C GLU A 134 42.90 38.79 -34.29
N GLY A 135 43.22 37.87 -35.21
CA GLY A 135 42.37 36.72 -35.52
C GLY A 135 42.25 35.73 -34.36
N GLU A 136 43.36 35.45 -33.66
CA GLU A 136 43.40 34.60 -32.47
C GLU A 136 42.66 35.23 -31.29
N GLU A 137 42.70 36.57 -31.17
CA GLU A 137 41.97 37.30 -30.13
C GLU A 137 40.45 37.08 -30.25
N LYS A 138 39.93 37.12 -31.48
CA LYS A 138 38.52 36.83 -31.75
C LYS A 138 38.13 35.40 -31.36
N ILE A 139 39.01 34.43 -31.62
CA ILE A 139 38.79 33.02 -31.24
C ILE A 139 38.83 32.86 -29.72
N ASN A 140 39.79 33.49 -29.04
CA ASN A 140 39.89 33.48 -27.58
C ASN A 140 38.63 34.08 -26.93
N ASN A 141 38.10 35.19 -27.45
CA ASN A 141 36.85 35.78 -26.96
C ASN A 141 35.65 34.83 -27.10
N SER A 142 35.56 34.11 -28.23
CA SER A 142 34.54 33.08 -28.41
C SER A 142 34.71 31.93 -27.40
N TYR A 143 35.94 31.49 -27.17
CA TYR A 143 36.26 30.45 -26.20
C TYR A 143 35.86 30.87 -24.77
N GLN A 144 36.19 32.09 -24.33
CA GLN A 144 35.80 32.60 -22.99
C GLN A 144 34.28 32.68 -22.83
N SER A 145 33.56 33.06 -23.90
CA SER A 145 32.09 33.09 -23.89
C SER A 145 31.49 31.69 -23.70
N ILE A 146 32.04 30.67 -24.37
CA ILE A 146 31.60 29.28 -24.20
C ILE A 146 31.92 28.76 -22.80
N TYR A 147 33.13 29.02 -22.28
CA TYR A 147 33.51 28.67 -20.91
C TYR A 147 32.54 29.25 -19.88
N LYS A 148 32.21 30.55 -20.01
CA LYS A 148 31.27 31.21 -19.11
C LYS A 148 29.88 30.56 -19.14
N GLN A 149 29.35 30.28 -20.34
CA GLN A 149 28.07 29.58 -20.49
C GLN A 149 28.11 28.19 -19.85
N PHE A 150 29.22 27.47 -20.00
CA PHE A 150 29.39 26.14 -19.41
C PHE A 150 29.38 26.18 -17.88
N VAL A 151 30.08 27.14 -17.28
CA VAL A 151 30.08 27.36 -15.82
C VAL A 151 28.69 27.78 -15.32
N GLU A 152 27.98 28.63 -16.05
CA GLU A 152 26.59 29.01 -15.73
C GLU A 152 25.65 27.80 -15.72
N ILE A 153 25.80 26.88 -16.69
CA ILE A 153 25.03 25.62 -16.74
C ILE A 153 25.37 24.74 -15.53
N LEU A 154 26.64 24.59 -15.17
CA LEU A 154 27.04 23.82 -13.99
C LEU A 154 26.47 24.40 -12.69
N ALA A 155 26.43 25.73 -12.56
CA ALA A 155 25.80 26.41 -11.42
C ALA A 155 24.30 26.12 -11.33
N LEU A 156 23.59 26.06 -12.46
CA LEU A 156 22.17 25.67 -12.51
C LEU A 156 21.95 24.20 -12.08
N LEU A 157 22.92 23.31 -12.32
CA LEU A 157 22.87 21.92 -11.84
C LEU A 157 23.15 21.79 -10.32
N GLY A 158 23.54 22.89 -9.66
CA GLY A 158 23.86 22.96 -8.24
C GLY A 158 25.34 22.76 -7.93
N VAL A 159 26.22 22.82 -8.94
CA VAL A 159 27.67 22.73 -8.75
C VAL A 159 28.20 24.11 -8.37
N VAL A 160 28.80 24.23 -7.19
CA VAL A 160 29.40 25.48 -6.71
C VAL A 160 30.92 25.29 -6.63
N PRO A 161 31.72 26.25 -7.17
CA PRO A 161 33.17 26.20 -7.02
C PRO A 161 33.55 26.19 -5.53
N PRO A 162 34.47 25.33 -5.08
CA PRO A 162 34.93 25.32 -3.71
C PRO A 162 35.66 26.65 -3.39
N GLU A 163 35.36 27.25 -2.23
CA GLU A 163 36.10 28.41 -1.73
C GLU A 163 37.56 28.00 -1.50
N THR A 164 38.46 28.44 -2.37
CA THR A 164 39.89 28.13 -2.21
C THR A 164 40.71 29.39 -2.42
N VAL A 165 41.13 30.02 -1.31
CA VAL A 165 42.52 30.50 -1.08
C VAL A 165 42.87 30.61 0.43
N GLU A 166 41.94 30.78 1.39
CA GLU A 166 42.32 31.06 2.81
C GLU A 166 41.65 30.22 3.92
N SER A 167 40.82 29.20 3.62
CA SER A 167 40.23 28.37 4.68
C SER A 167 41.10 27.13 4.99
N THR A 168 41.24 26.82 6.28
CA THR A 168 41.85 25.58 6.79
C THR A 168 41.32 24.35 6.05
N PHE A 169 42.23 23.51 5.57
CA PHE A 169 41.94 22.26 4.88
C PHE A 169 41.04 21.37 5.74
N ASP A 170 39.80 21.13 5.30
CA ASP A 170 38.89 20.19 5.95
C ASP A 170 39.07 18.81 5.30
N SER A 171 39.65 17.88 6.08
CA SER A 171 40.01 16.54 5.61
C SER A 171 38.80 15.65 5.28
N LEU A 172 37.57 16.12 5.52
CA LEU A 172 36.33 15.40 5.21
C LEU A 172 35.77 15.67 3.81
N VAL A 173 36.34 16.63 3.08
CA VAL A 173 35.85 17.03 1.74
C VAL A 173 36.58 16.29 0.61
N SER A 174 37.56 15.43 0.92
CA SER A 174 38.19 14.57 -0.09
C SER A 174 37.38 13.27 -0.27
N PHE A 175 36.47 13.30 -1.24
CA PHE A 175 35.83 12.14 -1.91
C PHE A 175 35.00 11.21 -1.00
N SER A 176 33.67 11.37 -1.08
CA SER A 176 32.67 10.30 -0.87
C SER A 176 31.95 10.05 -2.18
#